data_AF-A0A127STF8-F1
#
_entry.id   AF-A0A127STF8-F1
#
_cell.length_a   1.000
_cell.length_b   1.000
_cell.length_c   1.000
_cell.angle_alpha   90.00
_cell.angle_beta   90.00
_cell.angle_gamma   90.00
#
_symmetry.space_group_name_H-M   'P 1'
#
loop_
_entity.id
_entity.type
_entity.pdbx_description
1 polymer ?
#
loop_
_entity_poly.entity_id
_entity_poly.type
_entity_poly.pdbx_seq_one_letter_code
_entity_poly.pdbx_strand_id
1 'polypeptide(L)' 'MPVCVCGKKPVIRLVSRKPITASAEELEANPRSRSASLRIAEKI' A
#
# COMPACT_ATOMS: atom_id res chain seq x y z
N MET A 1 -7.84 -5.00 20.56
CA MET A 1 -6.99 -4.63 19.41
C MET A 1 -5.66 -5.37 19.55
N PRO A 2 -5.27 -6.23 18.60
CA PRO A 2 -4.00 -6.97 18.70
C PRO A 2 -2.83 -6.02 18.51
N VAL A 3 -1.97 -5.92 19.53
CA VAL A 3 -0.73 -5.14 19.51
C VAL A 3 0.44 -6.11 19.53
N CYS A 4 1.50 -5.85 18.75
CA CYS A 4 2.67 -6.72 18.76
C CYS A 4 3.34 -6.66 20.14
N VAL A 5 3.36 -7.79 20.85
CA VAL A 5 4.08 -7.95 22.14
C VAL A 5 5.57 -8.24 21.93
N CYS A 6 6.02 -8.23 20.68
CA CYS A 6 7.33 -8.67 20.25
C CYS A 6 8.48 -7.69 20.57
N GLY A 7 8.20 -6.48 21.06
CA GLY A 7 9.21 -5.47 21.43
C GLY A 7 10.06 -4.94 20.26
N LYS A 8 9.82 -5.41 19.03
CA LYS A 8 10.58 -5.00 17.84
C LYS A 8 10.14 -3.61 17.40
N LYS A 9 11.11 -2.71 17.20
CA LYS A 9 10.85 -1.38 16.62
C LYS A 9 10.41 -1.55 15.17
N PRO A 10 9.41 -0.78 14.70
CA PRO A 10 9.03 -0.78 13.29
C PRO A 10 10.25 -0.36 12.46
N VAL A 11 10.63 -1.20 11.49
CA VAL A 11 11.78 -0.96 10.60
C VAL A 11 11.37 -0.18 9.34
N ILE A 12 10.07 -0.19 9.06
CA ILE A 12 9.46 0.47 7.91
C ILE A 12 8.29 1.33 8.37
N ARG A 13 8.16 2.52 7.78
CA ARG A 13 7.01 3.41 7.93
C ARG A 13 6.16 3.30 6.67
N LEU A 14 4.91 2.90 6.81
CA LEU A 14 3.96 2.91 5.70
C LEU A 14 3.66 4.37 5.31
N VAL A 15 3.97 4.73 4.06
CA VAL A 15 3.72 6.08 3.53
C VAL A 15 2.22 6.27 3.27
N SER A 16 1.57 5.24 2.72
CA SER A 16 0.12 5.21 2.50
C SER A 16 -0.55 4.12 3.34
N ARG A 17 -1.59 4.49 4.10
CA ARG A 17 -2.41 3.54 4.88
C ARG A 17 -3.35 2.71 4.00
N LYS A 18 -3.79 3.29 2.88
CA LYS A 18 -4.63 2.63 1.87
C LYS A 18 -3.77 2.38 0.61
N PRO A 19 -3.95 1.24 -0.07
CA PRO A 19 -3.29 1.01 -1.35
C PRO A 19 -3.76 2.05 -2.37
N ILE A 20 -2.84 2.53 -3.20
CA ILE A 20 -3.17 3.42 -4.32
C ILE A 20 -3.71 2.53 -5.44
N THR A 21 -4.95 2.77 -5.86
CA THR A 21 -5.62 2.07 -6.95
C THR A 21 -5.43 2.83 -8.26
N ALA A 22 -5.55 2.14 -9.38
CA ALA A 22 -5.54 2.77 -10.70
C ALA A 22 -6.71 3.78 -10.84
N SER A 23 -6.44 4.92 -11.48
CA SER A 23 -7.46 5.94 -11.80
C SER A 23 -8.39 5.45 -12.93
N ALA A 24 -9.55 6.08 -13.08
CA ALA A 24 -10.55 5.70 -14.09
C ALA A 24 -9.99 5.75 -15.52
N GLU A 25 -9.21 6.77 -15.86
CA GLU A 25 -8.56 6.93 -17.18
C GLU A 25 -7.58 5.78 -17.50
N GLU A 26 -6.80 5.33 -16.50
CA GLU A 26 -5.88 4.19 -16.63
C GLU A 26 -6.62 2.85 -16.76
N LEU A 27 -7.80 2.72 -16.15
CA LEU A 27 -8.66 1.56 -16.30
C LEU A 27 -9.29 1.46 -17.70
N GLU A 28 -9.62 2.59 -18.32
CA GLU A 28 -10.12 2.65 -19.70
C GLU A 28 -9.03 2.35 -20.73
N ALA A 29 -7.83 2.91 -20.54
CA ALA A 29 -6.69 2.65 -21.42
C ALA A 29 -6.06 1.25 -21.20
N ASN A 30 -6.12 0.73 -19.97
CA ASN A 30 -5.57 -0.57 -19.60
C ASN A 30 -6.46 -1.30 -18.56
N PRO A 31 -7.44 -2.09 -19.01
CA PRO A 31 -8.37 -2.80 -18.13
C PRO A 31 -7.70 -3.83 -17.21
N ARG A 32 -6.44 -4.23 -17.49
CA ARG A 32 -5.66 -5.10 -16.60
C ARG A 32 -5.18 -4.37 -15.34
N SER A 33 -5.13 -3.04 -15.33
CA SER A 33 -4.76 -2.24 -14.17
C SER A 33 -5.83 -2.20 -13.08
N ARG A 34 -7.05 -2.72 -13.32
CA ARG A 34 -8.13 -2.76 -12.32
C ARG A 34 -7.76 -3.43 -11.00
N SER A 35 -6.83 -4.38 -11.07
CA SER A 35 -6.39 -5.19 -9.93
C SER A 35 -5.08 -4.68 -9.32
N ALA A 36 -4.47 -3.64 -9.90
CA ALA A 36 -3.21 -3.09 -9.41
C ALA A 36 -3.45 -2.33 -8.10
N SER A 37 -2.73 -2.72 -7.06
CA SER A 37 -2.75 -2.07 -5.75
C SER A 37 -1.33 -1.72 -5.32
N LEU A 38 -0.97 -0.44 -5.45
CA LEU A 38 0.36 0.04 -5.10
C LEU A 38 0.44 0.25 -3.58
N ARG A 39 1.45 -0.35 -2.95
CA ARG A 39 1.76 -0.16 -1.53
C ARG A 39 3.18 0.35 -1.39
N ILE A 40 3.35 1.44 -0.65
CA ILE A 40 4.65 2.10 -0.46
C ILE A 40 5.00 2.08 1.03
N ALA A 41 6.20 1.59 1.33
CA ALA A 41 6.79 1.66 2.65
C ALA A 41 8.17 2.31 2.55
N GLU A 42 8.45 3.26 3.43
CA GLU A 42 9.74 3.92 3.56
C GLU A 42 10.53 3.23 4.68
N LYS A 43 11.83 3.04 4.46
CA LYS A 43 12.74 2.51 5.49
C LYS A 43 13.08 3.64 6.46
N ILE A 44 12.95 3.37 7.76
CA ILE A 44 13.29 4.31 8.85
C ILE A 44 14.82 4.38 9.00
#